data_AF-A0AAX3JP42-F1
#
_entry.id   AF-A0AAX3JP42-F1
#
_cell.length_a   1.000
_cell.length_b   1.000
_cell.length_c   1.000
_cell.angle_alpha   90.00
_cell.angle_beta   90.00
_cell.angle_gamma   90.00
#
_symmetry.space_group_name_H-M   'P 1'
#
loop_
_entity.id
_entity.type
_entity.pdbx_description
1 polymer ?
#
loop_
_entity_poly.entity_id
_entity_poly.type
_entity_poly.pdbx_seq_one_letter_code
_entity_poly.pdbx_strand_id
1 'polypeptide(L)'
;MGLPQPVITRQMVLSELIKAGINKEIAEDLSYRYYKNELTHKDIEYLKENFDIKLEKVQDSLKADIKASHTELDNKIDTKFTELDNKINTKFTELDNKIDNVENNLNNKIENVRTELKSDIASVSNEVALVRKDMEINKMELNSQLIKITSKLESSSKLHYWMFGTVITLFVGTLLTLIPIVYSILNK
;
A
#
# COMPACT_ATOMS: atom_id res chain seq x y z
N MET A 1 -47.95 -67.89 -39.32
CA MET A 1 -47.89 -68.98 -38.32
C MET A 1 -46.78 -69.92 -38.73
N GLY A 2 -45.73 -70.07 -37.90
CA GLY A 2 -44.66 -71.04 -38.17
C GLY A 2 -45.14 -72.47 -37.89
N LEU A 3 -44.75 -73.43 -38.72
CA LEU A 3 -45.05 -74.86 -38.51
C LEU A 3 -44.52 -75.33 -37.15
N PRO A 4 -45.23 -76.22 -36.43
CA PRO A 4 -44.79 -76.72 -35.14
C PRO A 4 -43.46 -77.49 -35.29
N GLN A 5 -42.43 -77.08 -34.56
CA GLN A 5 -41.16 -77.81 -34.57
C GLN A 5 -41.32 -79.13 -33.80
N PRO A 6 -40.76 -80.25 -34.30
CA PRO A 6 -40.81 -81.52 -33.61
C PRO A 6 -40.02 -81.42 -32.29
N VAL A 7 -40.68 -81.73 -31.17
CA VAL A 7 -40.05 -81.74 -29.85
C VAL A 7 -39.17 -82.97 -29.75
N ILE A 8 -37.85 -82.78 -29.75
CA ILE A 8 -36.88 -83.86 -29.60
C ILE A 8 -36.95 -84.35 -28.15
N THR A 9 -37.41 -85.59 -27.96
CA THR A 9 -37.52 -86.19 -26.64
C THR A 9 -36.20 -86.85 -26.22
N ARG A 10 -35.94 -86.93 -24.91
CA ARG A 10 -34.79 -87.67 -24.36
C ARG A 10 -34.65 -89.06 -24.96
N GLN A 11 -35.77 -89.77 -25.09
CA GLN A 11 -35.79 -91.16 -25.54
C GLN A 11 -35.35 -91.29 -27.01
N MET A 12 -35.70 -90.30 -27.84
CA MET A 12 -35.24 -90.25 -29.23
C MET A 12 -33.73 -90.08 -29.27
N VAL A 13 -33.19 -89.13 -28.51
CA VAL A 13 -31.74 -88.86 -28.43
C VAL A 13 -30.99 -90.07 -27.91
N LEU A 14 -31.51 -90.70 -26.85
CA LEU A 14 -30.96 -91.92 -26.28
C LEU A 14 -30.88 -93.06 -27.31
N SER A 15 -31.99 -93.31 -28.00
CA SER A 15 -32.08 -94.40 -28.96
C SER A 15 -31.08 -94.23 -30.10
N GLU A 16 -30.86 -93.01 -30.57
CA GLU A 16 -29.89 -92.70 -31.61
C GLU A 16 -28.44 -92.81 -31.12
N LEU A 17 -28.14 -92.37 -29.89
CA LEU A 17 -26.79 -92.53 -29.29
C LEU A 17 -26.42 -94.02 -29.11
N ILE A 18 -27.38 -94.87 -28.70
CA ILE A 18 -27.17 -96.32 -28.58
C ILE A 18 -26.96 -96.96 -29.97
N LYS A 19 -27.76 -96.59 -30.98
CA LYS A 19 -27.60 -97.07 -32.37
C LYS A 19 -26.24 -96.69 -32.96
N ALA A 20 -25.70 -95.54 -32.57
CA ALA A 20 -24.35 -95.10 -32.95
C ALA A 20 -23.23 -95.89 -32.25
N GLY A 21 -23.55 -96.89 -31.42
CA GLY A 21 -22.58 -97.75 -30.75
C GLY A 21 -21.97 -97.15 -29.48
N ILE A 22 -22.49 -96.02 -29.00
CA ILE A 22 -22.09 -95.48 -27.69
C ILE A 22 -22.62 -96.44 -26.63
N ASN A 23 -21.77 -96.73 -25.64
CA ASN A 23 -22.18 -97.55 -24.51
C ASN A 23 -23.49 -97.01 -23.93
N LYS A 24 -24.45 -97.91 -23.73
CA LYS A 24 -25.80 -97.56 -23.30
C LYS A 24 -25.82 -96.65 -22.06
N GLU A 25 -24.95 -96.88 -21.09
CA GLU A 25 -24.88 -96.05 -19.88
C GLU A 25 -24.42 -94.62 -20.19
N ILE A 26 -23.45 -94.45 -21.09
CA ILE A 26 -22.96 -93.13 -21.52
C ILE A 26 -24.02 -92.43 -22.40
N ALA A 27 -24.71 -93.17 -23.24
CA ALA A 27 -25.80 -92.67 -24.08
C ALA A 27 -27.00 -92.19 -23.23
N GLU A 28 -27.30 -92.87 -22.13
CA GLU A 28 -28.34 -92.47 -21.17
C GLU A 28 -28.00 -91.17 -20.44
N ASP A 29 -26.74 -90.98 -20.04
CA ASP A 29 -26.26 -89.74 -19.40
C ASP A 29 -26.26 -88.55 -20.38
N LEU A 30 -25.74 -88.75 -21.60
CA LEU A 30 -25.68 -87.68 -22.61
C LEU A 30 -27.05 -87.25 -23.14
N SER A 31 -27.94 -88.20 -23.40
CA SER A 31 -29.32 -87.89 -23.84
C SER A 31 -30.11 -87.16 -22.77
N TYR A 32 -29.85 -87.45 -21.49
CA TYR A 32 -30.47 -86.78 -20.37
C TYR A 32 -30.01 -85.32 -20.26
N ARG A 33 -28.69 -85.06 -20.28
CA ARG A 33 -28.12 -83.70 -20.28
C ARG A 33 -28.62 -82.86 -21.45
N TYR A 34 -28.68 -83.49 -22.64
CA TYR A 34 -29.19 -82.87 -23.85
C TYR A 34 -30.67 -82.48 -23.73
N TYR A 35 -31.54 -83.40 -23.29
CA TYR A 35 -32.97 -83.14 -23.20
C TYR A 35 -33.34 -82.06 -22.18
N LYS A 36 -32.50 -81.88 -21.17
CA LYS A 36 -32.69 -80.87 -20.13
C LYS A 36 -31.99 -79.55 -20.45
N ASN A 37 -31.35 -79.42 -21.61
CA ASN A 37 -30.51 -78.27 -21.98
C ASN A 37 -29.51 -77.91 -20.89
N GLU A 38 -28.97 -78.93 -20.23
CA GLU A 38 -28.01 -78.74 -19.16
C GLU A 38 -26.66 -78.40 -19.79
N LEU A 39 -26.32 -77.11 -19.78
CA LEU A 39 -24.93 -76.70 -19.66
C LEU A 39 -24.36 -77.54 -18.51
N THR A 40 -23.29 -78.31 -18.71
CA THR A 40 -22.78 -79.11 -17.60
C THR A 40 -22.37 -78.14 -16.49
N HIS A 41 -22.41 -78.56 -15.22
CA HIS A 41 -21.97 -77.71 -14.10
C HIS A 41 -20.60 -77.06 -14.38
N LYS A 42 -19.72 -77.82 -15.04
CA LYS A 42 -18.40 -77.41 -15.51
C LYS A 42 -18.41 -76.26 -16.53
N ASP A 43 -19.38 -76.25 -17.44
CA ASP A 43 -19.52 -75.18 -18.45
C ASP A 43 -20.04 -73.88 -17.79
N ILE A 44 -20.94 -73.99 -16.82
CA ILE A 44 -21.46 -72.82 -16.07
C ILE A 44 -20.35 -72.24 -15.20
N GLU A 45 -19.60 -73.11 -14.53
CA GLU A 45 -18.43 -72.75 -13.73
C GLU A 45 -17.38 -72.04 -14.60
N TYR A 46 -17.05 -72.61 -15.76
CA TYR A 46 -16.12 -71.99 -16.71
C TYR A 46 -16.58 -70.60 -17.19
N LEU A 47 -17.86 -70.45 -17.55
CA LEU A 47 -18.41 -69.16 -17.96
C LEU A 47 -18.35 -68.15 -16.81
N LYS A 48 -18.73 -68.56 -15.60
CA LYS A 48 -18.71 -67.72 -14.41
C LYS A 48 -17.29 -67.24 -14.12
N GLU A 49 -16.31 -68.14 -14.07
CA GLU A 49 -14.90 -67.79 -13.88
C GLU A 49 -14.41 -66.79 -14.93
N ASN A 50 -14.74 -67.01 -16.21
CA ASN A 50 -14.34 -66.10 -17.28
C ASN A 50 -15.02 -64.72 -17.16
N PHE A 51 -16.28 -64.66 -16.74
CA PHE A 51 -16.97 -63.40 -16.48
C PHE A 51 -16.38 -62.67 -15.27
N ASP A 52 -16.12 -63.37 -14.18
CA ASP A 52 -15.51 -62.81 -12.97
C ASP A 52 -14.12 -62.23 -13.29
N ILE A 53 -13.28 -62.96 -14.03
CA ILE A 53 -11.96 -62.49 -14.49
C ILE A 53 -12.08 -61.23 -15.37
N LYS A 54 -13.05 -61.20 -16.29
CA LYS A 54 -13.26 -60.03 -17.15
C LYS A 54 -13.75 -58.83 -16.35
N LEU A 55 -14.63 -59.06 -15.37
CA LEU A 55 -15.16 -58.01 -14.51
C LEU A 55 -14.06 -57.42 -13.62
N GLU A 56 -13.20 -58.27 -13.05
CA GLU A 56 -12.03 -57.85 -12.28
C GLU A 56 -11.08 -56.99 -13.12
N LYS A 57 -10.75 -57.42 -14.35
CA LYS A 57 -9.91 -56.64 -15.27
C LYS A 57 -10.51 -55.27 -15.62
N VAL A 58 -11.82 -55.20 -15.84
CA VAL A 58 -12.52 -53.93 -16.10
C VAL A 58 -12.48 -53.04 -14.87
N GLN A 59 -12.71 -53.58 -13.68
CA GLN A 59 -12.62 -52.84 -12.42
C GLN A 59 -11.22 -52.26 -12.20
N ASP A 60 -10.18 -53.07 -12.42
CA ASP A 60 -8.79 -52.64 -12.27
C ASP A 60 -8.42 -51.55 -13.28
N SER A 61 -8.85 -51.69 -14.53
CA SER A 61 -8.64 -50.67 -15.57
C SER A 61 -9.31 -49.35 -15.18
N LEU A 62 -10.58 -49.38 -14.78
CA LEU A 62 -11.31 -48.17 -14.37
C LEU A 62 -10.68 -47.52 -13.14
N LYS A 63 -10.22 -48.32 -12.16
CA LYS A 63 -9.52 -47.81 -10.98
C LYS A 63 -8.20 -47.14 -11.35
N ALA A 64 -7.46 -47.71 -12.31
CA ALA A 64 -6.24 -47.11 -12.83
C ALA A 64 -6.50 -45.78 -13.54
N ASP A 65 -7.52 -45.73 -14.40
CA ASP A 65 -7.92 -44.52 -15.14
C ASP A 65 -8.38 -43.40 -14.20
N ILE A 66 -9.19 -43.73 -13.19
CA ILE A 66 -9.64 -42.77 -12.16
C ILE A 66 -8.44 -42.22 -11.39
N LYS A 67 -7.50 -43.08 -11.00
CA LYS A 67 -6.30 -42.65 -10.28
C LYS A 67 -5.42 -41.74 -11.14
N ALA A 68 -5.23 -42.09 -12.43
CA ALA A 68 -4.47 -41.28 -13.37
C ALA A 68 -5.11 -39.89 -13.57
N SER A 69 -6.44 -39.85 -13.75
CA SER A 69 -7.20 -38.61 -13.88
C SER A 69 -7.10 -37.72 -12.63
N HIS A 70 -7.20 -38.31 -11.43
CA HIS A 70 -7.02 -37.59 -10.18
C HIS A 70 -5.61 -36.97 -10.08
N THR A 71 -4.57 -37.75 -10.38
CA THR A 71 -3.18 -37.25 -10.39
C THR A 71 -2.98 -36.13 -11.42
N GLU A 72 -3.58 -36.24 -12.61
CA GLU A 72 -3.50 -35.17 -13.61
C GLU A 72 -4.18 -33.88 -13.13
N LEU A 73 -5.34 -33.99 -12.48
CA LEU A 73 -6.06 -32.84 -11.92
C LEU A 73 -5.29 -32.18 -10.77
N ASP A 74 -4.72 -32.97 -9.86
CA ASP A 74 -3.87 -32.46 -8.77
C ASP A 74 -2.69 -31.66 -9.33
N ASN A 75 -1.97 -32.23 -10.31
CA ASN A 75 -0.84 -31.55 -10.96
C ASN A 75 -1.25 -30.24 -11.65
N LYS A 76 -2.43 -30.21 -12.31
CA LYS A 76 -2.97 -28.99 -12.93
C LYS A 76 -3.30 -27.93 -11.88
N ILE A 77 -3.87 -28.34 -10.74
CA ILE A 77 -4.19 -27.46 -9.62
C ILE A 77 -2.91 -26.86 -9.04
N ASP A 78 -1.91 -27.68 -8.74
CA ASP A 78 -0.62 -27.24 -8.17
C ASP A 78 0.11 -26.26 -9.12
N THR A 79 0.08 -26.55 -10.42
CA THR A 79 0.63 -25.66 -11.45
C THR A 79 -0.08 -24.31 -11.43
N LYS A 80 -1.42 -24.29 -11.35
CA LYS A 80 -2.20 -23.04 -11.32
C LYS A 80 -1.98 -22.25 -10.04
N PHE A 81 -1.83 -22.90 -8.89
CA PHE A 81 -1.46 -22.23 -7.65
C PHE A 81 -0.08 -21.58 -7.77
N THR A 82 0.91 -22.31 -8.29
CA THR A 82 2.27 -21.77 -8.51
C THR A 82 2.27 -20.56 -9.46
N GLU A 83 1.51 -20.62 -10.56
CA GLU A 83 1.35 -19.49 -11.48
C GLU A 83 0.72 -18.26 -10.80
N LEU A 84 -0.30 -18.47 -9.96
CA LEU A 84 -0.96 -17.40 -9.22
C LEU A 84 -0.04 -16.77 -8.18
N ASP A 85 0.68 -17.58 -7.41
CA ASP A 85 1.67 -17.09 -6.43
C ASP A 85 2.75 -16.25 -7.11
N ASN A 86 3.28 -16.71 -8.25
CA ASN A 86 4.26 -15.95 -9.02
C ASN A 86 3.70 -14.61 -9.51
N LYS A 87 2.44 -14.59 -9.96
CA LYS A 87 1.76 -13.36 -10.41
C LYS A 87 1.53 -12.38 -9.26
N ILE A 88 1.15 -12.89 -8.09
CA ILE A 88 0.96 -12.11 -6.87
C ILE A 88 2.28 -11.50 -6.42
N ASN A 89 3.34 -12.30 -6.33
CA ASN A 89 4.68 -11.83 -5.96
C ASN A 89 5.19 -10.75 -6.91
N THR A 90 5.02 -10.95 -8.23
CA THR A 90 5.37 -9.94 -9.23
C THR A 90 4.63 -8.62 -8.99
N LYS A 91 3.33 -8.68 -8.67
CA LYS A 91 2.53 -7.47 -8.41
C LYS A 91 2.93 -6.78 -7.10
N PHE A 92 3.31 -7.52 -6.07
CA PHE A 92 3.87 -6.93 -4.86
C PHE A 92 5.18 -6.20 -5.15
N THR A 93 6.12 -6.83 -5.87
CA THR A 93 7.38 -6.16 -6.27
C THR A 93 7.14 -4.91 -7.13
N GLU A 94 6.18 -4.94 -8.06
CA GLU A 94 5.80 -3.74 -8.83
C GLU A 94 5.25 -2.61 -7.93
N LEU A 95 4.48 -2.95 -6.90
CA LEU A 95 3.93 -1.98 -5.95
C LEU A 95 5.02 -1.39 -5.05
N ASP A 96 5.91 -2.22 -4.52
CA ASP A 96 7.05 -1.77 -3.70
C ASP A 96 7.90 -0.76 -4.46
N ASN A 97 8.25 -1.06 -5.73
CA ASN A 97 8.99 -0.13 -6.59
C ASN A 97 8.25 1.20 -6.82
N LYS A 98 6.91 1.17 -6.93
CA LYS A 98 6.11 2.40 -7.07
C LYS A 98 6.11 3.21 -5.79
N ILE A 99 6.04 2.55 -4.63
CA ILE A 99 6.10 3.18 -3.31
C ILE A 99 7.46 3.87 -3.15
N ASP A 100 8.56 3.16 -3.41
CA ASP A 100 9.92 3.70 -3.33
C ASP A 100 10.10 4.93 -4.23
N ASN A 101 9.57 4.89 -5.45
CA ASN A 101 9.62 6.02 -6.37
C ASN A 101 8.80 7.23 -5.87
N VAL A 102 7.63 7.00 -5.27
CA VAL A 102 6.83 8.08 -4.67
C VAL A 102 7.55 8.68 -3.47
N GLU A 103 8.13 7.86 -2.59
CA GLU A 103 8.88 8.30 -1.42
C GLU A 103 10.08 9.16 -1.82
N ASN A 104 10.89 8.69 -2.78
CA ASN A 104 12.03 9.45 -3.29
C ASN A 104 11.62 10.80 -3.89
N ASN A 105 10.52 10.84 -4.66
CA ASN A 105 10.00 12.09 -5.22
C ASN A 105 9.52 13.06 -4.14
N LEU A 106 8.87 12.57 -3.08
CA LEU A 106 8.45 13.39 -1.96
C LEU A 106 9.65 13.93 -1.17
N ASN A 107 10.65 13.11 -0.90
CA ASN A 107 11.88 13.53 -0.23
C ASN A 107 12.60 14.63 -1.01
N ASN A 108 12.70 14.50 -2.34
CA ASN A 108 13.29 15.54 -3.20
C ASN A 108 12.48 16.86 -3.15
N LYS A 109 11.15 16.78 -3.18
CA LYS A 109 10.30 17.98 -3.07
C LYS A 109 10.45 18.67 -1.71
N ILE A 110 10.53 17.89 -0.63
CA ILE A 110 10.74 18.41 0.73
C ILE A 110 12.10 19.11 0.82
N GLU A 111 13.16 18.52 0.27
CA GLU A 111 14.51 19.11 0.31
C GLU A 111 14.59 20.41 -0.51
N ASN A 112 13.91 20.47 -1.65
CA ASN A 112 13.82 21.69 -2.45
C ASN A 112 13.12 22.82 -1.67
N VAL A 113 11.94 22.57 -1.10
CA VAL A 113 11.22 23.55 -0.27
C VAL A 113 12.06 23.99 0.93
N ARG A 114 12.76 23.05 1.58
CA ARG A 114 13.65 23.37 2.70
C ARG A 114 14.78 24.30 2.27
N THR A 115 15.37 24.07 1.10
CA THR A 115 16.45 24.89 0.54
C THR A 115 15.96 26.29 0.17
N GLU A 116 14.80 26.39 -0.48
CA GLU A 116 14.15 27.66 -0.81
C GLU A 116 13.86 28.47 0.45
N LEU A 117 13.20 27.88 1.46
CA LEU A 117 12.91 28.55 2.73
C LEU A 117 14.18 29.00 3.46
N LYS A 118 15.25 28.20 3.42
CA LYS A 118 16.54 28.59 4.01
C LYS A 118 17.13 29.82 3.31
N SER A 119 17.01 29.90 1.98
CA SER A 119 17.43 31.05 1.19
C SER A 119 16.61 32.29 1.54
N ASP A 120 15.28 32.16 1.59
CA ASP A 120 14.37 33.27 1.94
C ASP A 120 14.66 33.82 3.34
N ILE A 121 14.83 32.93 4.32
CA ILE A 121 15.21 33.31 5.70
C ILE A 121 16.55 34.06 5.71
N ALA A 122 17.53 33.62 4.94
CA ALA A 122 18.82 34.30 4.84
C ALA A 122 18.67 35.71 4.22
N SER A 123 17.85 35.84 3.18
CA SER A 123 17.55 37.15 2.56
C SER A 123 16.89 38.11 3.56
N VAL A 124 15.83 37.66 4.24
CA VAL A 124 15.14 38.46 5.27
C VAL A 124 16.09 38.83 6.41
N SER A 125 16.94 37.92 6.86
CA SER A 125 17.95 38.20 7.88
C SER A 125 18.90 39.34 7.46
N ASN A 126 19.32 39.35 6.19
CA ASN A 126 20.15 40.41 5.63
C ASN A 126 19.40 41.75 5.57
N GLU A 127 18.15 41.75 5.10
CA GLU A 127 17.30 42.96 5.07
C GLU A 127 17.10 43.54 6.48
N VAL A 128 16.82 42.69 7.48
CA VAL A 128 16.69 43.13 8.89
C VAL A 128 18.01 43.70 9.41
N ALA A 129 19.16 43.14 9.04
CA ALA A 129 20.46 43.68 9.42
C ALA A 129 20.71 45.08 8.82
N LEU A 130 20.32 45.30 7.56
CA LEU A 130 20.39 46.62 6.92
C LEU A 130 19.47 47.63 7.61
N VAL A 131 18.21 47.28 7.86
CA VAL A 131 17.26 48.14 8.59
C VAL A 131 17.79 48.51 9.98
N ARG A 132 18.39 47.56 10.71
CA ARG A 132 19.04 47.84 12.00
C ARG A 132 20.17 48.86 11.88
N LYS A 133 21.00 48.73 10.85
CA LYS A 133 22.09 49.69 10.58
C LYS A 133 21.54 51.09 10.28
N ASP A 134 20.52 51.18 9.45
CA ASP A 134 19.88 52.46 9.11
C ASP A 134 19.25 53.13 10.34
N MET A 135 18.61 52.34 11.22
CA MET A 135 18.09 52.85 12.49
C MET A 135 19.19 53.39 13.42
N GLU A 136 20.33 52.71 13.52
CA GLU A 136 21.47 53.20 14.32
C GLU A 136 22.05 54.50 13.74
N ILE A 137 22.15 54.61 12.41
CA ILE A 137 22.55 55.86 11.74
C ILE A 137 21.57 56.99 12.05
N ASN A 138 20.27 56.74 11.89
CA ASN A 138 19.23 57.74 12.18
C ASN A 138 19.25 58.18 13.65
N LYS A 139 19.49 57.26 14.58
CA LYS A 139 19.63 57.56 16.01
C LYS A 139 20.85 58.44 16.29
N MET A 140 21.99 58.16 15.65
CA MET A 140 23.19 59.01 15.76
C MET A 140 22.95 60.41 15.22
N GLU A 141 22.31 60.54 14.05
CA GLU A 141 21.97 61.82 13.44
C GLU A 141 21.01 62.63 14.32
N LEU A 142 19.94 61.99 14.84
CA LEU A 142 19.00 62.64 15.75
C LEU A 142 19.70 63.13 17.03
N ASN A 143 20.58 62.32 17.61
CA ASN A 143 21.37 62.71 18.78
C ASN A 143 22.27 63.92 18.48
N SER A 144 22.93 63.95 17.32
CA SER A 144 23.75 65.09 16.87
C SER A 144 22.92 66.37 16.74
N GLN A 145 21.73 66.28 16.12
CA GLN A 145 20.82 67.41 16.00
C GLN A 145 20.33 67.91 17.36
N LEU A 146 20.00 67.01 18.29
CA LEU A 146 19.57 67.35 19.64
C LEU A 146 20.68 68.05 20.44
N ILE A 147 21.94 67.61 20.32
CA ILE A 147 23.10 68.28 20.92
C ILE A 147 23.23 69.70 20.37
N LYS A 148 23.12 69.88 19.04
CA LYS A 148 23.21 71.19 18.39
C LYS A 148 22.10 72.16 18.83
N ILE A 149 20.87 71.67 18.99
CA ILE A 149 19.76 72.48 19.50
C ILE A 149 20.00 72.87 20.95
N THR A 150 20.40 71.90 21.79
CA THR A 150 20.72 72.14 23.21
C THR A 150 21.82 73.19 23.36
N SER A 151 22.91 73.11 22.60
CA SER A 151 23.99 74.09 22.65
C SER A 151 23.54 75.48 22.19
N LYS A 152 22.69 75.56 21.15
CA LYS A 152 22.13 76.84 20.69
C LYS A 152 21.23 77.47 21.77
N LEU A 153 20.37 76.68 22.39
CA LEU A 153 19.51 77.14 23.49
C LEU A 153 20.35 77.61 24.68
N GLU A 154 21.36 76.85 25.09
CA GLU A 154 22.25 77.21 26.20
C GLU A 154 22.99 78.52 25.93
N SER A 155 23.53 78.70 24.73
CA SER A 155 24.20 79.95 24.34
C SER A 155 23.26 81.16 24.34
N SER A 156 22.03 80.98 23.85
CA SER A 156 20.99 82.01 23.86
C SER A 156 20.60 82.37 25.29
N SER A 157 20.34 81.38 26.15
CA SER A 157 20.01 81.61 27.56
C SER A 157 21.15 82.33 28.29
N LYS A 158 22.41 81.93 28.08
CA LYS A 158 23.59 82.64 28.63
C LYS A 158 23.62 84.11 28.22
N LEU A 159 23.35 84.41 26.94
CA LEU A 159 23.27 85.79 26.45
C LEU A 159 22.13 86.57 27.13
N HIS A 160 20.94 85.98 27.26
CA HIS A 160 19.82 86.63 27.93
C HIS A 160 20.11 86.90 29.41
N TYR A 161 20.67 85.93 30.15
CA TYR A 161 21.09 86.15 31.54
C TYR A 161 22.11 87.27 31.65
N TRP A 162 23.08 87.33 30.74
CA TRP A 162 24.05 88.41 30.68
C TRP A 162 23.39 89.77 30.42
N MET A 163 22.50 89.87 29.44
CA MET A 163 21.74 91.10 29.14
C MET A 163 20.86 91.54 30.31
N PHE A 164 20.09 90.64 30.91
CA PHE A 164 19.27 90.95 32.10
C PHE A 164 20.13 91.45 33.26
N GLY A 165 21.32 90.87 33.46
CA GLY A 165 22.30 91.37 34.42
C GLY A 165 22.62 92.85 34.18
N THR A 166 22.98 93.21 32.94
CA THR A 166 23.27 94.63 32.60
C THR A 166 22.07 95.55 32.82
N VAL A 167 20.86 95.11 32.43
CA VAL A 167 19.62 95.88 32.61
C VAL A 167 19.34 96.11 34.10
N ILE A 168 19.41 95.05 34.92
CA ILE A 168 19.23 95.14 36.37
C ILE A 168 20.27 96.09 36.99
N THR A 169 21.54 95.99 36.61
CA THR A 169 22.60 96.89 37.12
C THR A 169 22.31 98.35 36.79
N LEU A 170 21.85 98.67 35.57
CA LEU A 170 21.46 100.03 35.19
C LEU A 170 20.25 100.53 35.99
N PHE A 171 19.22 99.70 36.17
CA PHE A 171 18.04 100.05 36.98
C PHE A 171 18.38 100.29 38.45
N VAL A 172 19.17 99.42 39.07
CA VAL A 172 19.62 99.59 40.46
C VAL A 172 20.50 100.84 40.62
N GLY A 173 21.43 101.06 39.69
CA GLY A 173 22.31 102.22 39.71
C GLY A 173 21.55 103.54 39.62
N THR A 174 20.60 103.67 38.68
CA THR A 174 19.75 104.86 38.56
C THR A 174 18.91 105.10 39.82
N LEU A 175 18.29 104.07 40.39
CA LEU A 175 17.51 104.18 41.63
C LEU A 175 18.38 104.67 42.81
N LEU A 176 19.58 104.12 42.98
CA LEU A 176 20.52 104.54 44.02
C LEU A 176 20.93 106.01 43.89
N THR A 177 21.12 106.51 42.66
CA THR A 177 21.42 107.95 42.44
C THR A 177 20.23 108.87 42.70
N LEU A 178 19.00 108.38 42.53
CA LEU A 178 17.78 109.17 42.72
C LEU A 178 17.35 109.27 44.19
N ILE A 179 17.63 108.25 45.03
CA ILE A 179 17.23 108.22 46.44
C ILE A 179 17.68 109.49 47.22
N PRO A 180 18.96 109.92 47.17
CA PRO A 180 19.39 111.14 47.88
C PRO A 180 18.71 112.41 47.36
N ILE A 181 18.45 112.49 46.05
CA ILE A 181 17.81 113.64 45.41
C ILE A 181 16.37 113.76 45.92
N VAL A 182 15.62 112.66 45.93
CA VAL A 182 14.25 112.62 46.44
C VAL A 182 14.22 112.94 47.94
N TYR A 183 15.13 112.35 48.73
CA TYR A 183 15.26 112.65 50.16
C TYR A 183 15.54 114.14 50.42
N SER A 184 16.43 114.76 49.62
CA SER A 184 16.75 116.18 49.71
C SER A 184 15.58 117.09 49.31
N ILE A 185 14.68 116.65 48.42
CA ILE A 185 13.48 117.40 48.03
C ILE A 185 12.40 117.31 49.12
N LEU A 186 12.25 116.14 49.77
CA LEU A 186 11.22 115.89 50.78
C LEU A 186 11.53 116.48 52.17
N ASN A 187 12.82 116.65 52.52
CA ASN A 187 13.26 117.23 53.81
C ASN A 187 13.45 118.78 53.76
N LYS A 188 12.94 119.46 52.73
CA LYS A 188 12.82 120.92 52.66
C LYS A 188 11.42 121.35 53.08
#